data_AF-A0A9E4ZX91-F1
#
_entry.id   AF-A0A9E4ZX91-F1
#
_cell.length_a   1.000
_cell.length_b   1.000
_cell.length_c   1.000
_cell.angle_alpha   90.00
_cell.angle_beta   90.00
_cell.angle_gamma   90.00
#
_symmetry.space_group_name_H-M   'P 1'
#
loop_
_entity.id
_entity.type
_entity.pdbx_description
1 polymer ?
#
loop_
_entity_poly.entity_id
_entity_poly.type
_entity_poly.pdbx_seq_one_letter_code
_entity_poly.pdbx_strand_id
1 'polypeptide(L)'
;MITITKKENRVLNQIKYFQAEYRDGVPSNILKLDLSMSETEFKDILTNLEDKGLISKNDNYIKANAVDAQINAVESRAEVLREDLNQTEKKTFELITNLASEGFVSRHFLEGNLLYGDLKLSNLQMYQIIVSLENKGLIKKIQKKDGEYYNINT
;
A
#
# COMPACT_ATOMS: atom_id res chain seq x y z
N MET A 1 10.13 -2.74 -10.17
CA MET A 1 10.45 -2.00 -8.94
C MET A 1 9.42 -2.41 -7.90
N ILE A 2 9.84 -2.71 -6.67
CA ILE A 2 8.94 -3.07 -5.57
C ILE A 2 9.04 -1.98 -4.51
N THR A 3 7.91 -1.37 -4.15
CA THR A 3 7.87 -0.31 -3.13
C THR A 3 7.46 -0.91 -1.79
N ILE A 4 8.22 -0.59 -0.74
CA ILE A 4 7.96 -1.00 0.64
C ILE A 4 8.20 0.18 1.58
N THR A 5 7.71 0.11 2.80
CA THR A 5 8.01 1.13 3.81
C THR A 5 9.46 1.01 4.30
N LYS A 6 10.02 2.08 4.87
CA LYS A 6 11.35 2.02 5.51
C LYS A 6 11.42 1.00 6.64
N LYS A 7 10.32 0.81 7.38
CA LYS A 7 10.19 -0.24 8.40
C LYS A 7 10.28 -1.63 7.78
N GLU A 8 9.50 -1.91 6.74
CA GLU A 8 9.57 -3.16 5.97
C GLU A 8 10.98 -3.41 5.42
N ASN A 9 11.64 -2.37 4.90
CA ASN A 9 13.00 -2.48 4.38
C ASN A 9 14.03 -2.82 5.47
N ARG A 10 13.88 -2.26 6.68
CA ARG A 10 14.74 -2.60 7.83
C ARG A 10 14.60 -4.08 8.18
N VAL A 11 13.36 -4.59 8.25
CA VAL A 11 13.10 -6.02 8.51
C VAL A 11 13.69 -6.90 7.42
N LEU A 12 13.47 -6.57 6.15
CA LEU A 12 14.00 -7.32 5.02
C LEU A 12 15.54 -7.39 5.04
N ASN A 13 16.21 -6.26 5.30
CA ASN A 13 17.67 -6.21 5.36
C ASN A 13 18.21 -7.02 6.55
N GLN A 14 17.50 -7.04 7.66
CA GLN A 14 17.88 -7.85 8.81
C GLN A 14 17.74 -9.35 8.52
N ILE A 15 16.68 -9.77 7.83
CA ILE A 15 16.53 -11.16 7.35
C ILE A 15 17.70 -11.52 6.42
N LYS A 16 18.02 -10.65 5.44
CA LYS A 16 19.16 -10.86 4.53
C LYS A 16 20.49 -10.99 5.26
N TYR A 17 20.72 -10.16 6.28
CA TYR A 17 21.92 -10.19 7.10
C TYR A 17 22.05 -11.53 7.85
N PHE A 18 21.03 -11.92 8.62
CA PHE A 18 21.07 -13.17 9.38
C PHE A 18 21.06 -14.41 8.49
N GLN A 19 20.44 -14.36 7.30
CA GLN A 19 20.43 -15.50 6.38
C GLN A 19 21.84 -15.95 5.95
N ALA A 20 22.85 -15.08 6.06
CA ALA A 20 24.25 -15.49 5.87
C ALA A 20 24.72 -16.53 6.91
N GLU A 21 24.15 -16.50 8.12
CA GLU A 21 24.46 -17.40 9.24
C GLU A 21 23.51 -18.60 9.30
N TYR A 22 22.28 -18.49 8.76
CA TYR A 22 21.26 -19.54 8.81
C TYR A 22 20.87 -20.05 7.41
N ARG A 23 21.53 -21.12 6.94
CA ARG A 23 21.28 -21.77 5.62
C ARG A 23 19.82 -22.16 5.38
N ASP A 24 19.15 -22.66 6.41
CA ASP A 24 17.77 -23.15 6.33
C ASP A 24 16.72 -22.07 6.61
N GLY A 25 17.16 -20.83 6.83
CA GLY A 25 16.33 -19.66 7.05
C GLY A 25 16.47 -19.13 8.47
N VAL A 26 16.12 -17.87 8.65
CA VAL A 26 16.30 -17.18 9.93
C VAL A 26 15.14 -17.55 10.87
N PRO A 27 15.43 -18.07 12.07
CA PRO A 27 14.40 -18.32 13.08
C PRO A 27 13.62 -17.04 13.44
N SER A 28 12.29 -17.13 13.48
CA SER A 28 11.41 -15.96 13.73
C SER A 28 11.66 -15.26 15.07
N ASN A 29 12.12 -16.00 16.09
CA ASN A 29 12.46 -15.49 17.42
C ASN A 29 13.73 -14.62 17.42
N ILE A 30 14.66 -14.83 16.50
CA ILE A 30 15.91 -14.04 16.41
C ILE A 30 15.61 -12.64 15.86
N LEU A 31 14.72 -12.56 14.87
CA LEU A 31 14.34 -11.28 14.23
C LEU A 31 13.60 -10.33 15.19
N LYS A 32 12.93 -10.86 16.22
CA LYS A 32 12.15 -10.08 17.18
C LYS A 32 13.01 -9.20 18.10
N LEU A 33 14.28 -9.54 18.32
CA LEU A 33 15.09 -8.96 19.41
C LEU A 33 15.56 -7.51 19.16
N ASP A 34 15.60 -7.07 17.90
CA ASP A 34 16.31 -5.84 17.51
C ASP A 34 15.41 -4.70 17.01
N LEU A 35 14.11 -4.96 16.82
CA LEU A 35 13.27 -4.10 16.00
C LEU A 35 12.38 -3.09 16.75
N SER A 36 12.36 -3.11 18.09
CA SER A 36 11.57 -2.17 18.92
C SER A 36 10.13 -1.96 18.39
N MET A 37 9.48 -3.04 17.95
CA MET A 37 8.13 -3.03 17.35
C MET A 37 7.24 -4.07 18.02
N SER A 38 5.91 -3.90 17.89
CA SER A 38 4.96 -4.85 18.46
C SER A 38 4.92 -6.17 17.68
N GLU A 39 4.48 -7.26 18.32
CA GLU A 39 4.35 -8.55 17.64
C GLU A 39 3.36 -8.51 16.47
N THR A 40 2.27 -7.76 16.62
CA THR A 40 1.28 -7.56 15.56
C THR A 40 1.90 -6.83 14.38
N GLU A 41 2.59 -5.70 14.64
CA GLU A 41 3.26 -4.92 13.59
C GLU A 41 4.32 -5.75 12.85
N PHE A 42 5.10 -6.55 13.56
CA PHE A 42 6.08 -7.43 12.94
C PHE A 42 5.43 -8.49 12.05
N LYS A 43 4.33 -9.13 12.51
CA LYS A 43 3.58 -10.10 11.70
C LYS A 43 3.01 -9.47 10.43
N ASP A 44 2.43 -8.28 10.55
CA ASP A 44 1.88 -7.54 9.40
C ASP A 44 2.97 -7.22 8.37
N ILE A 45 4.14 -6.77 8.82
CA ILE A 45 5.31 -6.52 7.94
C ILE A 45 5.73 -7.80 7.22
N LEU A 46 5.82 -8.92 7.93
CA LEU A 46 6.20 -10.19 7.33
C LEU A 46 5.18 -10.64 6.27
N THR A 47 3.89 -10.52 6.55
CA THR A 47 2.84 -10.84 5.57
C THR A 47 2.96 -9.95 4.34
N ASN A 48 3.14 -8.62 4.50
CA ASN A 48 3.30 -7.73 3.36
C ASN A 48 4.54 -8.05 2.51
N LEU A 49 5.66 -8.42 3.15
CA LEU A 49 6.89 -8.81 2.45
C LEU A 49 6.71 -10.16 1.70
N GLU A 50 5.96 -11.08 2.29
CA GLU A 50 5.62 -12.38 1.71
C GLU A 50 4.70 -12.23 0.49
N ASP A 51 3.64 -11.41 0.59
CA ASP A 51 2.72 -11.09 -0.50
C ASP A 51 3.43 -10.45 -1.70
N LYS A 52 4.49 -9.67 -1.43
CA LYS A 52 5.35 -9.06 -2.45
C LYS A 52 6.43 -10.01 -2.99
N GLY A 53 6.48 -11.25 -2.53
CA GLY A 53 7.44 -12.27 -2.94
C GLY A 53 8.88 -12.00 -2.48
N LEU A 54 9.09 -11.06 -1.55
CA LEU A 54 10.42 -10.67 -1.06
C LEU A 54 10.98 -11.65 -0.03
N ILE A 55 10.09 -12.34 0.68
CA ILE A 55 10.43 -13.38 1.64
C ILE A 55 9.55 -14.61 1.44
N SER A 56 9.97 -15.73 2.02
CA SER A 56 9.16 -16.94 2.14
C SER A 56 9.24 -17.47 3.55
N LYS A 57 8.08 -17.88 4.09
CA LYS A 57 7.98 -18.43 5.43
C LYS A 57 7.69 -19.92 5.39
N ASN A 58 8.36 -20.64 6.27
CA ASN A 58 8.00 -21.99 6.71
C ASN A 58 7.78 -21.92 8.22
N ASP A 59 6.98 -22.80 8.82
CA ASP A 59 6.42 -22.67 10.19
C ASP A 59 7.28 -21.91 11.24
N ASN A 60 8.60 -22.14 11.29
CA ASN A 60 9.51 -21.42 12.19
C ASN A 60 10.61 -20.56 11.53
N TYR A 61 10.76 -20.60 10.22
CA TYR A 61 11.91 -20.03 9.50
C TYR A 61 11.48 -19.06 8.40
N ILE A 62 12.26 -17.98 8.25
CA ILE A 62 12.02 -16.93 7.27
C ILE A 62 13.23 -16.83 6.35
N LYS A 63 13.00 -16.88 5.04
CA LYS A 63 14.06 -16.65 4.04
C LYS A 63 13.76 -15.41 3.22
N ALA A 64 14.79 -14.60 2.97
CA ALA A 64 14.75 -13.58 1.93
C ALA A 64 14.98 -14.24 0.57
N ASN A 65 14.13 -13.90 -0.40
CA ASN A 65 14.23 -14.39 -1.76
C ASN A 65 15.23 -13.55 -2.55
N ALA A 66 15.90 -14.18 -3.51
CA ALA A 66 16.68 -13.45 -4.51
C ALA A 66 15.70 -12.84 -5.52
N VAL A 67 15.57 -11.51 -5.49
CA VAL A 67 14.70 -10.76 -6.38
C VAL A 67 15.53 -9.72 -7.10
N ASP A 68 15.55 -9.76 -8.44
CA ASP A 68 16.29 -8.82 -9.28
C ASP A 68 15.62 -7.43 -9.40
N ALA A 69 14.46 -7.26 -8.75
CA ALA A 69 13.72 -6.01 -8.75
C ALA A 69 14.36 -4.99 -7.78
N GLN A 70 14.51 -3.75 -8.26
CA GLN A 70 14.91 -2.62 -7.41
C GLN A 70 13.88 -2.39 -6.30
N ILE A 71 14.36 -2.26 -5.06
CA ILE A 71 13.56 -1.93 -3.88
C ILE A 71 13.52 -0.41 -3.70
N ASN A 72 12.32 0.16 -3.64
CA ASN A 72 12.09 1.56 -3.28
C ASN A 72 11.54 1.61 -1.85
N ALA A 73 12.17 2.36 -0.95
CA ALA A 73 11.80 2.43 0.46
C ALA A 73 11.21 3.80 0.80
N VAL A 74 9.91 3.86 1.08
CA VAL A 74 9.14 5.08 1.36
C VAL A 74 8.75 5.20 2.84
N GLU A 75 8.33 6.38 3.29
CA GLU A 75 8.09 6.61 4.73
C GLU A 75 6.79 5.96 5.21
N SER A 76 5.75 5.97 4.39
CA SER A 76 4.39 5.61 4.79
C SER A 76 3.78 4.51 3.93
N ARG A 77 2.80 3.79 4.51
CA ARG A 77 1.98 2.82 3.76
C ARG A 77 1.17 3.51 2.66
N ALA A 78 0.73 4.76 2.89
CA ALA A 78 0.04 5.55 1.88
C ALA A 78 0.90 5.78 0.63
N GLU A 79 2.20 6.08 0.80
CA GLU A 79 3.13 6.20 -0.32
C GLU A 79 3.35 4.88 -1.07
N VAL A 80 3.44 3.76 -0.37
CA VAL A 80 3.52 2.43 -1.00
C VAL A 80 2.31 2.22 -1.92
N LEU A 81 1.10 2.47 -1.40
CA LEU A 81 -0.14 2.28 -2.15
C LEU A 81 -0.24 3.22 -3.36
N ARG A 82 0.29 4.45 -3.25
CA ARG A 82 0.35 5.40 -4.37
C ARG A 82 1.30 4.93 -5.47
N GLU A 83 2.43 4.33 -5.11
CA GLU A 83 3.35 3.78 -6.12
C GLU A 83 2.77 2.58 -6.87
N ASP A 84 1.94 1.78 -6.20
CA ASP A 84 1.25 0.61 -6.77
C ASP A 84 0.06 0.98 -7.68
N LEU A 85 -0.26 2.27 -7.85
CA LEU A 85 -1.32 2.73 -8.74
C LEU A 85 -0.88 2.67 -10.21
N ASN A 86 -1.78 2.23 -11.08
CA ASN A 86 -1.61 2.39 -12.53
C ASN A 86 -1.78 3.86 -12.95
N GLN A 87 -1.44 4.21 -14.20
CA GLN A 87 -1.47 5.59 -14.67
C GLN A 87 -2.86 6.26 -14.53
N THR A 88 -3.93 5.53 -14.80
CA THR A 88 -5.29 6.07 -14.69
C THR A 88 -5.70 6.25 -13.23
N GLU A 89 -5.34 5.32 -12.36
CA GLU A 89 -5.56 5.42 -10.92
C GLU A 89 -4.78 6.59 -10.32
N LYS A 90 -3.52 6.79 -10.71
CA LYS A 90 -2.69 7.93 -10.27
C LYS A 90 -3.37 9.26 -10.61
N LYS A 91 -3.72 9.47 -11.87
CA LYS A 91 -4.41 10.70 -12.31
C LYS A 91 -5.77 10.89 -11.63
N THR A 92 -6.51 9.79 -11.41
CA THR A 92 -7.80 9.85 -10.72
C THR A 92 -7.61 10.26 -9.26
N PHE A 93 -6.63 9.70 -8.56
CA PHE A 93 -6.34 10.02 -7.18
C PHE A 93 -5.83 11.47 -7.02
N GLU A 94 -4.99 11.95 -7.96
CA GLU A 94 -4.57 13.35 -8.03
C GLU A 94 -5.77 14.28 -8.23
N LEU A 95 -6.67 13.95 -9.15
CA LEU A 95 -7.91 14.71 -9.35
C LEU A 95 -8.75 14.75 -8.08
N ILE A 96 -8.98 13.61 -7.42
CA ILE A 96 -9.71 13.54 -6.15
C ILE A 96 -9.06 14.46 -5.10
N THR A 97 -7.73 14.43 -5.00
CA THR A 97 -6.95 15.25 -4.06
C THR A 97 -7.11 16.74 -4.36
N ASN A 98 -7.11 17.12 -5.63
CA ASN A 98 -7.29 18.51 -6.05
C ASN A 98 -8.72 19.02 -5.87
N LEU A 99 -9.73 18.14 -6.01
CA LEU A 99 -11.13 18.49 -5.82
C LEU A 99 -11.56 18.47 -4.34
N ALA A 100 -10.81 17.79 -3.47
CA ALA A 100 -11.17 17.65 -2.08
C ALA A 100 -10.97 18.96 -1.31
N SER A 101 -11.99 19.34 -0.55
CA SER A 101 -11.92 20.42 0.44
C SER A 101 -11.91 19.80 1.83
N GLU A 102 -10.92 20.16 2.65
CA GLU A 102 -10.72 19.58 3.99
C GLU A 102 -10.64 18.03 3.97
N GLY A 103 -10.12 17.45 2.88
CA GLY A 103 -10.01 16.00 2.69
C GLY A 103 -11.28 15.30 2.19
N PHE A 104 -12.36 16.04 1.91
CA PHE A 104 -13.62 15.48 1.44
C PHE A 104 -14.00 15.97 0.04
N VAL A 105 -14.58 15.08 -0.76
CA VAL A 105 -15.18 15.42 -2.06
C VAL A 105 -16.59 14.83 -2.16
N SER A 106 -17.57 15.61 -2.63
CA SER A 106 -18.92 15.12 -2.87
C SER A 106 -18.91 14.05 -3.97
N ARG A 107 -19.68 12.98 -3.77
CA ARG A 107 -19.77 11.87 -4.72
C ARG A 107 -20.15 12.36 -6.13
N HIS A 108 -21.24 13.11 -6.25
CA HIS A 108 -21.74 13.55 -7.56
C HIS A 108 -20.77 14.53 -8.24
N PHE A 109 -20.12 15.39 -7.46
CA PHE A 109 -19.12 16.30 -7.98
C PHE A 109 -17.90 15.55 -8.53
N LEU A 110 -17.43 14.55 -7.81
CA LEU A 110 -16.33 13.69 -8.28
C LEU A 110 -16.74 12.91 -9.53
N GLU A 111 -17.89 12.22 -9.50
CA GLU A 111 -18.39 11.42 -10.63
C GLU A 111 -18.52 12.28 -11.90
N GLY A 112 -19.06 13.50 -11.79
CA GLY A 112 -19.14 14.44 -12.91
C GLY A 112 -17.78 14.79 -13.50
N ASN A 113 -16.78 15.08 -12.66
CA ASN A 113 -15.42 15.37 -13.12
C ASN A 113 -14.73 14.16 -13.77
N LEU A 114 -14.98 12.94 -13.26
CA LEU A 114 -14.41 11.72 -13.83
C LEU A 114 -15.00 11.37 -15.20
N LEU A 115 -16.31 11.56 -15.38
CA LEU A 115 -17.01 11.23 -16.62
C LEU A 115 -16.84 12.30 -17.69
N TYR A 116 -16.86 13.58 -17.31
CA TYR A 116 -16.97 14.70 -18.25
C TYR A 116 -15.78 15.66 -18.24
N GLY A 117 -14.89 15.56 -17.25
CA GLY A 117 -13.64 16.32 -17.17
C GLY A 117 -12.54 15.72 -18.04
N ASP A 118 -11.28 15.98 -17.71
CA ASP A 118 -10.14 15.63 -18.57
C ASP A 118 -9.94 14.12 -18.77
N LEU A 119 -10.30 13.31 -17.78
CA LEU A 119 -10.13 11.86 -17.83
C LEU A 119 -11.17 11.15 -18.73
N LYS A 120 -12.35 11.77 -18.92
CA LYS A 120 -13.45 11.26 -19.76
C LYS A 120 -13.70 9.75 -19.63
N LEU A 121 -13.73 9.26 -18.39
CA LEU A 121 -13.91 7.84 -18.12
C LEU A 121 -15.33 7.41 -18.53
N SER A 122 -15.47 6.17 -18.98
CA SER A 122 -16.80 5.56 -19.04
C SER A 122 -17.36 5.28 -17.64
N ASN A 123 -18.68 5.12 -17.53
CA ASN A 123 -19.34 4.75 -16.26
C ASN A 123 -18.71 3.50 -15.60
N LEU A 124 -18.40 2.49 -16.42
CA LEU A 124 -17.78 1.25 -15.93
C LEU A 124 -16.36 1.50 -15.41
N GLN A 125 -15.53 2.24 -16.15
CA GLN A 125 -14.16 2.56 -15.76
C GLN A 125 -14.12 3.41 -14.49
N MET A 126 -14.99 4.42 -14.40
CA MET A 126 -15.13 5.25 -13.20
C MET A 126 -15.42 4.39 -11.98
N TYR A 127 -16.44 3.53 -12.07
CA TYR A 127 -16.81 2.65 -10.97
C TYR A 127 -15.66 1.72 -10.55
N GLN A 128 -15.01 1.08 -11.53
CA GLN A 128 -13.87 0.19 -11.27
C GLN A 128 -12.71 0.90 -10.58
N ILE A 129 -12.39 2.12 -10.99
CA ILE A 129 -11.28 2.89 -10.40
C ILE A 129 -11.63 3.33 -8.98
N ILE A 130 -12.84 3.83 -8.73
CA ILE A 130 -13.27 4.20 -7.38
C ILE A 130 -13.19 3.00 -6.44
N VAL A 131 -13.72 1.85 -6.86
CA VAL A 131 -13.65 0.60 -6.08
C VAL A 131 -12.20 0.17 -5.86
N SER A 132 -11.33 0.29 -6.86
CA SER A 132 -9.90 -0.02 -6.72
C SER A 132 -9.22 0.87 -5.66
N LEU A 133 -9.47 2.18 -5.70
CA LEU A 133 -8.92 3.13 -4.73
C LEU A 133 -9.48 2.93 -3.32
N GLU A 134 -10.75 2.56 -3.18
CA GLU A 134 -11.36 2.17 -1.90
C GLU A 134 -10.77 0.87 -1.35
N ASN A 135 -10.62 -0.16 -2.19
CA ASN A 135 -10.02 -1.44 -1.78
C ASN A 135 -8.55 -1.28 -1.36
N LYS A 136 -7.82 -0.37 -2.02
CA LYS A 136 -6.45 0.02 -1.63
C LYS A 136 -6.43 0.89 -0.38
N GLY A 137 -7.59 1.33 0.13
CA GLY A 137 -7.69 2.15 1.34
C GLY A 137 -7.23 3.59 1.17
N LEU A 138 -7.10 4.07 -0.07
CA LEU A 138 -6.67 5.45 -0.36
C LEU A 138 -7.81 6.46 -0.22
N ILE A 139 -9.04 6.00 -0.46
CA ILE A 139 -10.26 6.77 -0.25
C ILE A 139 -11.27 5.92 0.52
N LYS A 140 -12.26 6.57 1.14
CA LYS A 140 -13.35 5.90 1.83
C LYS A 140 -14.65 6.65 1.63
N LYS A 141 -15.71 5.94 1.22
CA LYS A 141 -17.05 6.51 1.19
C LYS A 141 -17.57 6.82 2.60
N ILE A 142 -18.17 8.00 2.77
CA ILE A 142 -18.81 8.46 4.01
C ILE A 142 -20.17 9.09 3.70
N GLN A 143 -21.09 8.99 4.65
CA GLN A 143 -22.39 9.68 4.60
C GLN A 143 -22.34 10.91 5.53
N LYS A 144 -22.63 12.09 4.99
CA LYS A 144 -22.88 13.31 5.76
C LYS A 144 -24.37 13.68 5.67
N LYS A 145 -24.79 14.67 6.46
CA LYS A 145 -26.20 15.11 6.55
C LYS A 145 -26.76 15.59 5.20
N ASP A 146 -25.89 16.11 4.36
CA ASP A 146 -26.17 16.76 3.08
C ASP A 146 -25.84 15.90 1.86
N GLY A 147 -25.30 14.69 2.04
CA GLY A 147 -25.06 13.77 0.94
C GLY A 147 -23.94 12.75 1.17
N GLU A 148 -23.60 12.04 0.09
CA GLU A 148 -22.50 11.08 0.05
C GLU A 148 -21.19 11.76 -0.38
N TYR A 149 -20.11 11.41 0.32
CA TYR A 149 -18.79 11.96 0.10
C TYR A 149 -17.73 10.84 0.06
N TYR A 150 -16.58 11.15 -0.52
CA TYR A 150 -15.36 10.38 -0.32
C TYR A 150 -14.40 11.17 0.57
N ASN A 151 -13.83 10.50 1.57
CA ASN A 151 -12.72 11.00 2.38
C ASN A 151 -11.40 10.45 1.83
N ILE A 152 -10.38 11.31 1.74
CA ILE A 152 -9.03 10.90 1.39
C ILE A 152 -8.31 10.41 2.65
N ASN A 153 -7.78 9.20 2.60
CA ASN A 153 -6.94 8.68 3.67
C ASN A 153 -5.49 9.11 3.40
N THR A 154 -4.99 10.06 4.19
CA THR A 154 -3.58 10.49 4.19
C THR A 154 -2.71 9.61 5.06
#